data_AF-A0A934NHD6-F1
#
_entry.id   AF-A0A934NHD6-F1
#
_cell.length_a   1.000
_cell.length_b   1.000
_cell.length_c   1.000
_cell.angle_alpha   90.00
_cell.angle_beta   90.00
_cell.angle_gamma   90.00
#
_symmetry.space_group_name_H-M   'P 1'
#
loop_
_entity.id
_entity.type
_entity.pdbx_description
1 polymer ?
#
loop_
_entity_poly.entity_id
_entity_poly.type
_entity_poly.pdbx_seq_one_letter_code
_entity_poly.pdbx_strand_id
1 'polypeptide(L)'
;MAGCATAQDIHICSSTLSATISTFLHLIEDKLIYYEKSTLIIFLCILTFNCNSDDDSTIAQNCDIISEIISEVEFNLINTSNYEITEVELKSDCLEITFSFSGCGTELWGENLYSVNAFYAVFPLQRAVRMELINEELCQAVFQKSISFDLTPFKIEGQSEIPLNIDRWNEQITYKQ
;
A
#
# COMPACT_ATOMS: atom_id res chain seq x y z
N MET A 1 8.96 68.93 -33.88
CA MET A 1 10.02 69.97 -33.90
C MET A 1 10.49 70.18 -32.46
N ALA A 2 11.73 70.64 -32.23
CA ALA A 2 12.46 70.80 -30.94
C ALA A 2 11.67 71.38 -29.74
N GLY A 3 12.11 71.32 -28.46
CA GLY A 3 13.36 70.86 -27.83
C GLY A 3 13.67 71.64 -26.53
N CYS A 4 14.80 71.36 -25.83
CA CYS A 4 15.28 71.95 -24.55
C CYS A 4 14.43 71.69 -23.26
N ALA A 5 14.84 71.96 -22.01
CA ALA A 5 16.11 71.92 -21.23
C ALA A 5 15.75 72.36 -19.77
N THR A 6 16.46 72.12 -18.64
CA THR A 6 17.76 71.48 -18.31
C THR A 6 17.71 70.88 -16.87
N ALA A 7 18.84 70.53 -16.24
CA ALA A 7 18.95 69.97 -14.88
C ALA A 7 18.92 71.02 -13.74
N GLN A 8 18.32 70.68 -12.58
CA GLN A 8 18.80 71.06 -11.22
C GLN A 8 18.02 70.31 -10.11
N ASP A 9 18.55 69.23 -9.54
CA ASP A 9 18.01 68.60 -8.30
C ASP A 9 19.01 67.59 -7.67
N ILE A 10 20.14 68.10 -7.15
CA ILE A 10 21.13 67.29 -6.41
C ILE A 10 21.41 67.96 -5.07
N HIS A 11 20.48 67.84 -4.12
CA HIS A 11 20.79 68.16 -2.72
C HIS A 11 19.94 67.47 -1.62
N ILE A 12 19.06 66.51 -1.97
CA ILE A 12 18.14 65.86 -1.02
C ILE A 12 18.50 64.37 -0.76
N CYS A 13 19.49 63.80 -1.47
CA CYS A 13 19.80 62.36 -1.47
C CYS A 13 21.01 61.91 -0.61
N SER A 14 21.35 62.56 0.51
CA SER A 14 22.51 62.14 1.34
C SER A 14 22.20 61.62 2.76
N SER A 15 21.01 61.87 3.33
CA SER A 15 20.71 61.48 4.72
C SER A 15 20.02 60.11 4.88
N THR A 16 19.36 59.58 3.85
CA THR A 16 18.63 58.30 3.91
C THR A 16 19.44 57.07 3.49
N LEU A 17 20.58 57.25 2.82
CA LEU A 17 21.42 56.15 2.34
C LEU A 17 22.30 55.53 3.45
N SER A 18 22.59 56.27 4.52
CA SER A 18 23.48 55.83 5.61
C SER A 18 22.82 54.80 6.54
N ALA A 19 21.55 55.01 6.90
CA ALA A 19 20.83 54.16 7.84
C ALA A 19 20.55 52.74 7.31
N THR A 20 20.35 52.59 6.00
CA THR A 20 20.05 51.30 5.36
C THR A 20 21.28 50.41 5.27
N ILE A 21 22.47 50.97 5.04
CA ILE A 21 23.73 50.20 4.94
C ILE A 21 24.13 49.61 6.30
N SER A 22 24.00 50.35 7.40
CA SER A 22 24.33 49.87 8.75
C SER A 22 23.46 48.65 9.16
N THR A 23 22.16 48.71 8.89
CA THR A 23 21.24 47.60 9.19
C THR A 23 21.54 46.36 8.33
N PHE A 24 21.93 46.57 7.07
CA PHE A 24 22.24 45.48 6.16
C PHE A 24 23.58 44.78 6.50
N LEU A 25 24.57 45.52 6.99
CA LEU A 25 25.84 44.95 7.46
C LEU A 25 25.65 44.08 8.72
N HIS A 26 24.90 44.56 9.72
CA HIS A 26 24.60 43.74 10.91
C HIS A 26 23.83 42.45 10.56
N LEU A 27 22.88 42.50 9.63
CA LEU A 27 22.16 41.32 9.14
C LEU A 27 23.06 40.30 8.41
N ILE A 28 24.18 40.73 7.83
CA ILE A 28 25.17 39.84 7.20
C ILE A 28 26.06 39.19 8.26
N GLU A 29 26.54 39.96 9.24
CA GLU A 29 27.37 39.45 10.34
C GLU A 29 26.65 38.37 11.16
N ASP A 30 25.40 38.60 11.54
CA ASP A 30 24.58 37.63 12.28
C ASP A 30 24.36 36.32 11.50
N LYS A 31 24.14 36.41 10.18
CA LYS A 31 23.93 35.22 9.34
C LYS A 31 25.19 34.38 9.13
N LEU A 32 26.37 35.01 9.08
CA LEU A 32 27.63 34.28 8.96
C LEU A 32 27.95 33.49 10.24
N ILE A 33 27.73 34.10 11.42
CA ILE A 33 27.89 33.43 12.72
C ILE A 33 26.89 32.28 12.89
N TYR A 34 25.66 32.43 12.39
CA TYR A 34 24.66 31.37 12.40
C TYR A 34 25.06 30.18 11.49
N TYR A 35 25.64 30.46 10.32
CA TYR A 35 26.04 29.43 9.36
C TYR A 35 27.18 28.53 9.89
N GLU A 36 28.25 29.11 10.45
CA GLU A 36 29.33 28.30 11.06
C GLU A 36 28.80 27.39 12.17
N LYS A 37 28.00 27.93 13.11
CA LYS A 37 27.47 27.17 14.24
C LYS A 37 26.45 26.10 13.82
N SER A 38 25.68 26.34 12.75
CA SER A 38 24.74 25.36 12.21
C SER A 38 25.45 24.14 11.61
N THR A 39 26.58 24.35 10.90
CA THR A 39 27.34 23.23 10.31
C THR A 39 27.98 22.29 11.36
N LEU A 40 28.38 22.81 12.53
CA LEU A 40 28.96 22.00 13.60
C LEU A 40 27.93 21.05 14.25
N ILE A 41 26.67 21.47 14.37
CA ILE A 41 25.59 20.69 14.99
C ILE A 41 25.14 19.54 14.09
N ILE A 42 25.08 19.76 12.77
CA ILE A 42 24.66 18.74 11.80
C ILE A 42 25.64 17.56 11.77
N PHE A 43 26.94 17.79 11.96
CA PHE A 43 27.95 16.72 11.94
C PHE A 43 27.88 15.79 13.15
N LEU A 44 27.34 16.25 14.29
CA LEU A 44 27.27 15.45 15.53
C LEU A 44 26.11 14.44 15.53
N CYS A 45 25.05 14.67 14.75
CA CYS A 45 23.89 13.77 14.66
C CYS A 45 24.13 12.51 13.79
N ILE A 46 25.24 12.44 13.05
CA ILE A 46 25.51 11.35 12.09
C ILE A 46 26.09 10.10 12.79
N LEU A 47 26.60 10.25 14.04
CA LEU A 47 27.40 9.22 14.71
C LEU A 47 26.61 8.21 15.57
N THR A 48 25.28 8.19 15.53
CA THR A 48 24.44 7.27 16.35
C THR A 48 23.51 6.36 15.56
N PHE A 49 23.57 6.33 14.23
CA PHE A 49 22.89 5.30 13.44
C PHE A 49 23.75 4.04 13.30
N ASN A 50 23.94 3.34 14.42
CA ASN A 50 24.38 1.95 14.39
C ASN A 50 23.15 1.04 14.47
N CYS A 51 22.37 1.04 13.39
CA CYS A 51 21.24 0.14 13.23
C CYS A 51 21.81 -1.23 12.85
N ASN A 52 22.02 -2.10 13.84
CA ASN A 52 22.32 -3.51 13.58
C ASN A 52 21.04 -4.12 12.99
N SER A 53 20.96 -4.12 11.66
CA SER A 53 19.94 -4.89 10.95
C SER A 53 20.37 -6.34 11.07
N ASP A 54 19.96 -6.97 12.17
CA ASP A 54 19.77 -8.41 12.15
C ASP A 54 18.65 -8.63 11.13
N ASP A 55 19.06 -8.89 9.88
CA ASP A 55 18.18 -9.27 8.77
C ASP A 55 17.66 -10.70 9.03
N ASP A 56 16.95 -10.89 10.15
CA ASP A 56 15.89 -11.88 10.21
C ASP A 56 14.81 -11.38 9.26
N SER A 57 14.93 -11.82 8.01
CA SER A 57 13.92 -11.63 6.99
C SER A 57 12.69 -12.46 7.34
N THR A 58 11.97 -12.07 8.40
CA THR A 58 10.53 -12.24 8.44
C THR A 58 10.00 -11.58 7.19
N ILE A 59 9.76 -12.39 6.16
CA ILE A 59 9.07 -11.96 4.95
C ILE A 59 7.75 -11.41 5.43
N ALA A 60 7.61 -10.07 5.42
CA ALA A 60 6.35 -9.41 5.71
C ALA A 60 5.40 -9.81 4.59
N GLN A 61 4.66 -10.89 4.83
CA GLN A 61 3.96 -11.60 3.78
C GLN A 61 2.65 -10.88 3.46
N ASN A 62 2.80 -9.80 2.70
CA ASN A 62 1.75 -8.86 2.37
C ASN A 62 0.95 -9.39 1.18
N CYS A 63 0.03 -10.33 1.45
CA CYS A 63 -1.03 -10.66 0.50
C CYS A 63 -1.92 -9.41 0.25
N ASP A 64 -2.61 -9.36 -0.88
CA ASP A 64 -3.38 -8.17 -1.28
C ASP A 64 -4.61 -7.95 -0.40
N ILE A 65 -5.28 -9.04 0.00
CA ILE A 65 -6.59 -9.02 0.69
C ILE A 65 -6.58 -10.00 1.87
N ILE A 66 -7.15 -9.62 3.00
CA ILE A 66 -7.31 -10.52 4.16
C ILE A 66 -8.56 -11.37 3.96
N SER A 67 -8.45 -12.70 4.10
CA SER A 67 -9.62 -13.58 4.01
C SER A 67 -10.48 -13.54 5.28
N GLU A 68 -11.77 -13.88 5.16
CA GLU A 68 -12.71 -13.81 6.29
C GLU A 68 -13.42 -15.15 6.56
N ILE A 69 -13.60 -15.48 7.84
CA ILE A 69 -14.47 -16.57 8.28
C ILE A 69 -15.85 -16.00 8.62
N ILE A 70 -16.86 -16.45 7.89
CA ILE A 70 -18.26 -16.03 8.01
C ILE A 70 -19.15 -17.19 8.46
N SER A 71 -20.42 -16.91 8.76
CA SER A 71 -21.39 -17.96 9.06
C SER A 71 -21.76 -18.80 7.84
N GLU A 72 -22.24 -20.02 8.06
CA GLU A 72 -22.77 -20.88 6.98
C GLU A 72 -23.95 -20.23 6.25
N VAL A 73 -24.75 -19.41 6.95
CA VAL A 73 -25.88 -18.69 6.35
C VAL A 73 -25.38 -17.62 5.38
N GLU A 74 -24.41 -16.81 5.79
CA GLU A 74 -23.79 -15.78 4.94
C GLU A 74 -23.06 -16.43 3.75
N PHE A 75 -22.29 -17.50 3.99
CA PHE A 75 -21.55 -18.21 2.96
C PHE A 75 -22.45 -18.74 1.83
N ASN A 76 -23.62 -19.26 2.19
CA ASN A 76 -24.63 -19.73 1.23
C ASN A 76 -25.41 -18.61 0.54
N LEU A 77 -25.32 -17.36 1.04
CA LEU A 77 -25.95 -16.18 0.48
C LEU A 77 -25.00 -15.29 -0.35
N ILE A 78 -23.70 -15.60 -0.40
CA ILE A 78 -22.73 -14.92 -1.28
C ILE A 78 -23.26 -14.92 -2.72
N ASN A 79 -23.48 -13.72 -3.26
CA ASN A 79 -23.93 -13.50 -4.62
C ASN A 79 -22.78 -12.89 -5.43
N THR A 80 -22.24 -13.65 -6.37
CA THR A 80 -21.01 -13.27 -7.07
C THR A 80 -21.15 -13.30 -8.58
N SER A 81 -20.36 -12.45 -9.24
CA SER A 81 -20.20 -12.40 -10.70
C SER A 81 -19.73 -13.75 -11.26
N ASN A 82 -20.11 -14.08 -12.49
CA ASN A 82 -19.81 -15.40 -13.06
C ASN A 82 -18.39 -15.48 -13.66
N TYR A 83 -17.37 -15.50 -12.80
CA TYR A 83 -15.96 -15.68 -13.18
C TYR A 83 -15.55 -17.15 -13.39
N GLU A 84 -14.42 -17.34 -14.07
CA GLU A 84 -13.73 -18.62 -14.24
C GLU A 84 -12.35 -18.54 -13.59
N ILE A 85 -12.04 -19.48 -12.68
CA ILE A 85 -10.69 -19.61 -12.10
C ILE A 85 -9.82 -20.39 -13.08
N THR A 86 -8.67 -19.85 -13.44
CA THR A 86 -7.72 -20.49 -14.38
C THR A 86 -6.51 -21.10 -13.67
N GLU A 87 -6.15 -20.58 -12.50
CA GLU A 87 -4.99 -21.04 -11.73
C GLU A 87 -5.16 -20.69 -10.25
N VAL A 88 -4.67 -21.58 -9.37
CA VAL A 88 -4.62 -21.38 -7.92
C VAL A 88 -3.25 -21.82 -7.42
N GLU A 89 -2.48 -20.89 -6.85
CA GLU A 89 -1.17 -21.16 -6.27
C GLU A 89 -1.18 -20.87 -4.77
N LEU A 90 -0.55 -21.74 -3.98
CA LEU A 90 -0.28 -21.49 -2.57
C LEU A 90 1.17 -21.05 -2.38
N LYS A 91 1.37 -19.81 -1.93
CA LYS A 91 2.68 -19.23 -1.64
C LYS A 91 2.72 -18.93 -0.14
N SER A 92 3.27 -19.83 0.67
CA SER A 92 3.29 -19.72 2.14
C SER A 92 1.87 -19.42 2.68
N ASP A 93 1.63 -18.33 3.41
CA ASP A 93 0.30 -17.97 3.95
C ASP A 93 -0.60 -17.21 2.95
N CYS A 94 -0.19 -16.97 1.70
CA CYS A 94 -1.04 -16.38 0.65
C CYS A 94 -1.59 -17.45 -0.32
N LEU A 95 -2.89 -17.42 -0.56
CA LEU A 95 -3.54 -18.09 -1.70
C LEU A 95 -3.65 -17.11 -2.86
N GLU A 96 -2.90 -17.33 -3.93
CA GLU A 96 -3.01 -16.57 -5.17
C GLU A 96 -4.03 -17.24 -6.10
N ILE A 97 -5.04 -16.49 -6.53
CA ILE A 97 -6.07 -16.95 -7.46
C ILE A 97 -5.98 -16.10 -8.72
N THR A 98 -5.71 -16.75 -9.85
CA THR A 98 -5.85 -16.12 -11.16
C THR A 98 -7.18 -16.52 -11.77
N PHE A 99 -7.97 -15.53 -12.16
CA PHE A 99 -9.32 -15.71 -12.69
C PHE A 99 -9.59 -14.78 -13.87
N SER A 100 -10.60 -15.11 -14.66
CA SER A 100 -11.09 -14.28 -15.76
C SER A 100 -12.57 -13.94 -15.63
N PHE A 101 -12.94 -12.75 -16.09
CA PHE A 101 -14.30 -12.26 -16.13
C PHE A 101 -14.49 -11.21 -17.24
N SER A 102 -15.73 -10.95 -17.64
CA SER A 102 -16.06 -9.91 -18.62
C SER A 102 -16.30 -8.55 -17.94
N GLY A 103 -15.56 -7.53 -18.33
CA GLY A 103 -15.65 -6.19 -17.74
C GLY A 103 -15.19 -5.08 -18.70
N CYS A 104 -14.98 -3.87 -18.18
CA CYS A 104 -14.36 -2.74 -18.88
C CYS A 104 -12.86 -2.62 -18.55
N GLY A 105 -12.43 -3.20 -17.43
CA GLY A 105 -11.05 -3.37 -16.98
C GLY A 105 -11.03 -4.24 -15.71
N THR A 106 -9.94 -4.21 -14.94
CA THR A 106 -9.79 -4.97 -13.67
C THR A 106 -9.72 -4.08 -12.42
N GLU A 107 -9.73 -2.75 -12.60
CA GLU A 107 -9.43 -1.73 -11.58
C GLU A 107 -10.61 -1.42 -10.66
N LEU A 108 -11.84 -1.76 -11.09
CA LEU A 108 -13.08 -1.51 -10.35
C LEU A 108 -13.71 -2.79 -9.79
N TRP A 109 -13.03 -3.92 -9.95
CA TRP A 109 -13.48 -5.20 -9.40
C TRP A 109 -13.22 -5.24 -7.90
N GLY A 110 -14.24 -5.61 -7.14
CA GLY A 110 -14.10 -5.95 -5.72
C GLY A 110 -13.89 -7.44 -5.58
N GLU A 111 -12.83 -7.85 -4.88
CA GLU A 111 -12.56 -9.26 -4.56
C GLU A 111 -12.61 -9.50 -3.06
N ASN A 112 -13.28 -10.57 -2.64
CA ASN A 112 -13.24 -11.08 -1.26
C ASN A 112 -12.98 -12.60 -1.28
N LEU A 113 -12.36 -13.15 -0.22
CA LEU A 113 -12.24 -14.60 -0.03
C LEU A 113 -12.85 -15.01 1.31
N TYR A 114 -13.90 -15.82 1.24
CA TYR A 114 -14.67 -16.27 2.38
C TYR A 114 -14.46 -17.75 2.67
N SER A 115 -14.50 -18.11 3.95
CA SER A 115 -14.62 -19.50 4.39
C SER A 115 -15.67 -19.64 5.49
N VAL A 116 -16.19 -20.86 5.63
CA VAL A 116 -17.04 -21.28 6.74
C VAL A 116 -16.32 -22.36 7.55
N ASN A 117 -16.56 -22.39 8.87
CA ASN A 117 -16.09 -23.44 9.78
C ASN A 117 -16.88 -24.75 9.54
N ALA A 118 -16.53 -25.48 8.49
CA ALA A 118 -17.29 -26.63 7.97
C ALA A 118 -16.91 -27.99 8.59
N PHE A 119 -17.24 -28.23 9.86
CA PHE A 119 -16.93 -29.51 10.55
C PHE A 119 -18.12 -30.19 11.20
N TYR A 120 -18.01 -31.51 11.42
CA TYR A 120 -18.11 -32.17 12.73
C TYR A 120 -17.73 -33.67 12.71
N ALA A 121 -17.47 -34.31 11.55
CA ALA A 121 -17.34 -35.78 11.46
C ALA A 121 -16.10 -36.37 10.74
N VAL A 122 -15.18 -35.57 10.19
CA VAL A 122 -13.98 -36.07 9.47
C VAL A 122 -12.71 -35.36 9.93
N PHE A 123 -11.58 -36.05 9.87
CA PHE A 123 -10.24 -35.51 10.18
C PHE A 123 -9.28 -35.88 9.03
N PRO A 124 -8.40 -34.97 8.55
CA PRO A 124 -8.24 -33.58 8.99
C PRO A 124 -9.46 -32.70 8.68
N LEU A 125 -9.57 -31.61 9.43
CA LEU A 125 -10.60 -30.58 9.29
C LEU A 125 -10.32 -29.76 8.01
N GLN A 126 -11.18 -29.91 7.00
CA GLN A 126 -11.18 -29.23 5.68
C GLN A 126 -12.10 -27.99 5.60
N ARG A 127 -11.64 -26.88 5.03
CA ARG A 127 -12.51 -25.71 4.81
C ARG A 127 -13.23 -25.75 3.47
N ALA A 128 -14.47 -25.27 3.45
CA ALA A 128 -15.09 -24.76 2.23
C ALA A 128 -14.66 -23.29 2.05
N VAL A 129 -14.31 -22.91 0.83
CA VAL A 129 -13.78 -21.59 0.47
C VAL A 129 -14.50 -21.08 -0.77
N ARG A 130 -14.86 -19.79 -0.80
CA ARG A 130 -15.52 -19.15 -1.95
C ARG A 130 -14.94 -17.76 -2.15
N MET A 131 -14.47 -17.49 -3.36
CA MET A 131 -14.13 -16.13 -3.77
C MET A 131 -15.41 -15.41 -4.22
N GLU A 132 -15.55 -14.15 -3.83
CA GLU A 132 -16.58 -13.25 -4.34
C GLU A 132 -15.91 -12.21 -5.24
N LEU A 133 -16.30 -12.19 -6.51
CA LEU A 133 -16.07 -11.09 -7.44
C LEU A 133 -17.33 -10.20 -7.51
N ILE A 134 -17.18 -8.92 -7.22
CA ILE A 134 -18.16 -7.86 -7.41
C ILE A 134 -17.75 -7.04 -8.64
N ASN A 135 -18.60 -7.04 -9.67
CA ASN A 135 -18.44 -6.15 -10.81
C ASN A 135 -19.82 -5.64 -11.30
N GLU A 136 -19.97 -4.32 -11.41
CA GLU A 136 -21.17 -3.64 -11.91
C GLU A 136 -21.00 -3.06 -13.33
N GLU A 137 -19.86 -3.33 -13.99
CA GLU A 137 -19.57 -2.89 -15.35
C GLU A 137 -20.49 -3.54 -16.42
N LEU A 138 -20.79 -2.78 -17.48
CA LEU A 138 -21.66 -3.23 -18.59
C LEU A 138 -20.88 -3.73 -19.82
N CYS A 139 -19.55 -3.65 -19.81
CA CYS A 139 -18.72 -4.09 -20.92
C CYS A 139 -18.59 -5.62 -20.97
N GLN A 140 -18.40 -6.18 -22.16
CA GLN A 140 -18.31 -7.63 -22.39
C GLN A 140 -16.93 -8.08 -22.90
N ALA A 141 -15.88 -7.30 -22.61
CA ALA A 141 -14.50 -7.68 -22.94
C ALA A 141 -13.94 -8.58 -21.82
N VAL A 142 -13.33 -9.70 -22.18
CA VAL A 142 -12.76 -10.63 -21.20
C VAL A 142 -11.39 -10.13 -20.73
N PHE A 143 -11.24 -10.02 -19.42
CA PHE A 143 -9.99 -9.69 -18.75
C PHE A 143 -9.61 -10.79 -17.75
N GLN A 144 -8.34 -10.82 -17.38
CA GLN A 144 -7.75 -11.76 -16.41
C GLN A 144 -7.04 -10.96 -15.32
N LYS A 145 -7.20 -11.37 -14.06
CA LYS A 145 -6.56 -10.77 -12.88
C LYS A 145 -5.96 -11.89 -12.03
N SER A 146 -4.80 -11.63 -11.43
CA SER A 146 -4.30 -12.41 -10.30
C SER A 146 -4.42 -11.56 -9.04
N ILE A 147 -4.81 -12.18 -7.93
CA ILE A 147 -4.98 -11.53 -6.61
C ILE A 147 -4.60 -12.54 -5.52
N SER A 148 -3.97 -12.06 -4.45
CA SER A 148 -3.52 -12.90 -3.33
C SER A 148 -4.32 -12.64 -2.04
N PHE A 149 -4.70 -13.72 -1.36
CA PHE A 149 -5.49 -13.69 -0.13
C PHE A 149 -4.72 -14.27 1.05
N ASP A 150 -4.65 -13.55 2.17
CA ASP A 150 -4.04 -14.03 3.43
C ASP A 150 -4.92 -15.12 4.07
N LEU A 151 -4.36 -16.33 4.19
CA LEU A 151 -4.99 -17.51 4.79
C LEU A 151 -4.76 -17.63 6.31
N THR A 152 -4.02 -16.70 6.93
CA THR A 152 -3.81 -16.70 8.40
C THR A 152 -5.13 -16.80 9.20
N PRO A 153 -6.24 -16.12 8.81
CA PRO A 153 -7.53 -16.29 9.46
C PRO A 153 -8.09 -17.71 9.36
N PHE A 154 -7.74 -18.47 8.32
CA PHE A 154 -8.21 -19.85 8.10
C PHE A 154 -7.48 -20.88 8.95
N LYS A 155 -6.44 -20.52 9.71
CA LYS A 155 -5.71 -21.45 10.58
C LYS A 155 -6.64 -22.16 11.58
N ILE A 156 -6.31 -23.40 11.96
CA ILE A 156 -7.09 -24.26 12.86
C ILE A 156 -6.17 -24.77 13.97
N GLU A 157 -6.48 -24.46 15.23
CA GLU A 157 -5.69 -24.91 16.38
C GLU A 157 -5.66 -26.45 16.47
N GLY A 158 -4.48 -27.02 16.71
CA GLY A 158 -4.29 -28.46 16.83
C GLY A 158 -4.17 -29.24 15.52
N GLN A 159 -4.16 -28.55 14.37
CA GLN A 159 -3.89 -29.14 13.05
C GLN A 159 -2.57 -28.58 12.46
N SER A 160 -2.09 -29.14 11.35
CA SER A 160 -0.91 -28.62 10.61
C SER A 160 -1.14 -28.52 9.10
N GLU A 161 -2.10 -29.27 8.57
CA GLU A 161 -2.48 -29.25 7.16
C GLU A 161 -4.01 -29.10 7.06
N ILE A 162 -4.48 -28.10 6.33
CA ILE A 162 -5.91 -27.78 6.16
C ILE A 162 -6.26 -27.95 4.69
N PRO A 163 -7.04 -28.97 4.32
CA PRO A 163 -7.54 -29.09 2.96
C PRO A 163 -8.58 -28.00 2.67
N LEU A 164 -8.41 -27.29 1.56
CA LEU A 164 -9.28 -26.20 1.10
C LEU A 164 -10.04 -26.68 -0.14
N ASN A 165 -11.37 -26.68 -0.04
CA ASN A 165 -12.29 -26.95 -1.13
C ASN A 165 -12.79 -25.60 -1.67
N ILE A 166 -12.18 -25.13 -2.75
CA ILE A 166 -12.45 -23.81 -3.35
C ILE A 166 -13.58 -23.95 -4.37
N ASP A 167 -14.65 -23.16 -4.22
CA ASP A 167 -15.75 -23.11 -5.17
C ASP A 167 -15.25 -22.70 -6.57
N ARG A 168 -15.82 -23.29 -7.61
CA ARG A 168 -15.39 -23.15 -9.03
C ARG A 168 -13.96 -23.64 -9.35
N TRP A 169 -13.25 -24.28 -8.41
CA TRP A 169 -11.99 -24.97 -8.66
C TRP A 169 -12.17 -26.49 -8.48
N ASN A 170 -11.52 -27.29 -9.33
CA ASN A 170 -11.72 -28.73 -9.41
C ASN A 170 -10.76 -29.56 -8.54
N GLU A 171 -9.70 -28.95 -8.02
CA GLU A 171 -8.66 -29.62 -7.21
C GLU A 171 -8.66 -29.11 -5.77
N GLN A 172 -8.44 -30.01 -4.81
CA GLN A 172 -8.32 -29.64 -3.40
C GLN A 172 -6.90 -29.13 -3.12
N ILE A 173 -6.79 -27.94 -2.52
CA ILE A 173 -5.50 -27.35 -2.13
C ILE A 173 -5.20 -27.70 -0.67
N THR A 174 -4.02 -28.22 -0.36
CA THR A 174 -3.61 -28.48 1.03
C THR A 174 -2.77 -27.32 1.56
N TYR A 175 -3.38 -26.47 2.38
CA TYR A 175 -2.68 -25.40 3.09
C TYR A 175 -1.88 -25.97 4.26
N LYS A 176 -0.62 -25.53 4.43
CA LYS A 176 0.26 -25.89 5.54
C LYS A 176 0.55 -24.64 6.37
N GLN A 177 0.20 -24.67 7.65
CA GLN A 177 0.08 -23.48 8.51
C GLN A 177 1.21 -23.30 9.53
#